data_AF-A0A9D4TQA0-F1
#
_entry.id   AF-A0A9D4TQA0-F1
#
_cell.length_a   1.000
_cell.length_b   1.000
_cell.length_c   1.000
_cell.angle_alpha   90.00
_cell.angle_beta   90.00
_cell.angle_gamma   90.00
#
_symmetry.space_group_name_H-M   'P 1'
#
loop_
_entity.id
_entity.type
_entity.pdbx_description
1 polymer ?
#
loop_
_entity_poly.entity_id
_entity_poly.type
_entity_poly.pdbx_seq_one_letter_code
_entity_poly.pdbx_strand_id
1 'polypeptide(L)'
;MDELRRELEGERKAWPGFGVTGLVNWLRDAANATRAASPLQAAYRALTRGSTSRQSEEGASHQDLDGADLDPVAVQQLQAILMGSRGSIVKLIRRCPRVLEMERKELIVRLVGAKTLFPACDVARMVELAPDAFLQGPWPAKAQQLQEASTLLQQQLQGADLSAMFSEDPMILFEPLDSLTVGLDRLHELWPGLTPQTLANSSPLHLSLAVKALGLQGPPKGF
;
A
#
# COMPACT_ATOMS: atom_id res chain seq x y z
N MET A 1 -1.95 -25.50 -15.16
CA MET A 1 -1.92 -25.04 -13.75
C MET A 1 -0.62 -25.42 -13.05
N ASP A 2 0.02 -26.54 -13.42
CA ASP A 2 1.32 -26.93 -12.82
C ASP A 2 2.55 -26.22 -13.43
N GLU A 3 2.46 -25.67 -14.65
CA GLU A 3 3.55 -24.88 -15.26
C GLU A 3 3.78 -23.54 -14.55
N LEU A 4 2.72 -22.80 -14.22
CA LEU A 4 2.80 -21.56 -13.44
C LEU A 4 3.34 -21.80 -12.02
N ARG A 5 3.07 -22.96 -11.42
CA ARG A 5 3.66 -23.35 -10.13
C ARG A 5 5.15 -23.68 -10.26
N ARG A 6 5.56 -24.36 -11.33
CA ARG A 6 6.97 -24.67 -11.60
C ARG A 6 7.80 -23.43 -11.90
N GLU A 7 7.24 -22.44 -12.61
CA GLU A 7 7.87 -21.12 -12.80
C GLU A 7 7.96 -20.33 -11.48
N LEU A 8 6.92 -20.36 -10.64
CA LEU A 8 6.91 -19.64 -9.36
C LEU A 8 7.78 -20.30 -8.27
N GLU A 9 7.96 -21.62 -8.29
CA GLU A 9 8.75 -22.36 -7.29
C GLU A 9 10.22 -22.56 -7.69
N GLY A 10 10.55 -22.47 -8.99
CA GLY A 10 11.91 -22.65 -9.52
C GLY A 10 12.85 -21.44 -9.38
N GLU A 11 12.31 -20.24 -9.16
CA GLU A 11 13.07 -18.98 -9.23
C GLU A 11 13.02 -18.15 -7.95
N ARG A 12 13.51 -18.73 -6.84
CA ARG A 12 14.01 -17.93 -5.70
C ARG A 12 15.45 -17.42 -5.91
N LYS A 13 15.99 -17.50 -7.13
CA LYS A 13 17.15 -16.68 -7.51
C LYS A 13 16.63 -15.25 -7.67
N ALA A 14 17.10 -14.34 -6.81
CA ALA A 14 16.86 -12.91 -6.96
C ALA A 14 17.05 -12.53 -8.44
N TRP A 15 15.97 -12.09 -9.09
CA TRP A 15 15.94 -11.77 -10.51
C TRP A 15 17.00 -10.68 -10.79
N PRO A 16 18.15 -11.00 -11.40
CA PRO A 16 19.20 -10.04 -11.60
C PRO A 16 18.83 -9.20 -12.82
N GLY A 17 18.33 -7.99 -12.58
CA GLY A 17 18.13 -6.97 -13.62
C GLY A 17 16.68 -6.59 -13.94
N PHE A 18 15.67 -7.19 -13.32
CA PHE A 18 14.30 -6.69 -13.42
C PHE A 18 14.09 -5.58 -12.40
N GLY A 19 14.34 -4.33 -12.82
CA GLY A 19 13.90 -3.17 -12.06
C GLY A 19 12.37 -3.21 -11.84
N VAL A 20 11.88 -2.50 -10.82
CA VAL A 20 10.44 -2.39 -10.51
C VAL A 20 9.61 -2.07 -11.77
N THR A 21 10.14 -1.21 -12.64
CA THR A 21 9.55 -0.86 -13.94
C THR A 21 9.42 -2.07 -14.88
N GLY A 22 10.41 -2.96 -14.91
CA GLY A 22 10.37 -4.21 -15.69
C GLY A 22 9.27 -5.15 -15.21
N LEU A 23 9.12 -5.31 -13.89
CA LEU A 23 8.06 -6.16 -13.35
C LEU A 23 6.67 -5.54 -13.57
N VAL A 24 6.53 -4.22 -13.40
CA VAL A 24 5.26 -3.52 -13.67
C VAL A 24 4.87 -3.63 -15.15
N ASN A 25 5.83 -3.48 -16.06
CA ASN A 25 5.60 -3.66 -17.50
C ASN A 25 5.24 -5.11 -17.81
N TRP A 26 5.97 -6.08 -17.25
CA TRP A 26 5.64 -7.50 -17.40
C TRP A 26 4.26 -7.84 -16.86
N LEU A 27 3.88 -7.32 -15.69
CA LEU A 27 2.54 -7.51 -15.12
C LEU A 27 1.47 -6.87 -16.00
N ARG A 28 1.72 -5.69 -16.56
CA ARG A 28 0.82 -5.04 -17.52
C ARG A 28 0.69 -5.87 -18.80
N ASP A 29 1.79 -6.37 -19.34
CA ASP A 29 1.81 -7.17 -20.56
C ASP A 29 1.12 -8.52 -20.33
N ALA A 30 1.37 -9.17 -19.20
CA ALA A 30 0.68 -10.37 -18.75
C ALA A 30 -0.82 -10.11 -18.56
N ALA A 31 -1.19 -8.97 -17.96
CA ALA A 31 -2.58 -8.56 -17.79
C ALA A 31 -3.24 -8.24 -19.15
N ASN A 32 -2.51 -7.68 -20.12
CA ASN A 32 -3.01 -7.42 -21.48
C ASN A 32 -3.15 -8.71 -22.30
N ALA A 33 -2.24 -9.66 -22.11
CA ALA A 33 -2.31 -10.99 -22.74
C ALA A 33 -3.46 -11.83 -22.15
N THR A 34 -3.73 -11.69 -20.86
CA THR A 34 -4.82 -12.39 -20.18
C THR A 34 -6.09 -11.52 -20.17
N ARG A 35 -7.03 -11.79 -21.08
CA ARG A 35 -8.37 -11.14 -21.07
C ARG A 35 -9.20 -11.42 -19.80
N ALA A 36 -8.70 -12.24 -18.87
CA ALA A 36 -9.41 -12.68 -17.66
C ALA A 36 -8.69 -12.21 -16.39
N ALA A 37 -9.43 -11.69 -15.41
CA ALA A 37 -8.91 -11.22 -14.12
C ALA A 37 -8.53 -12.35 -13.13
N SER A 38 -8.93 -13.60 -13.40
CA SER A 38 -8.78 -14.71 -12.44
C SER A 38 -7.34 -15.15 -12.13
N PRO A 39 -6.37 -15.22 -13.08
CA PRO A 39 -5.00 -15.63 -12.75
C PRO A 39 -4.27 -14.58 -11.92
N LEU A 40 -4.46 -13.28 -12.19
CA LEU A 40 -3.86 -12.21 -11.40
C LEU A 40 -4.39 -12.17 -9.96
N GLN A 41 -5.70 -12.38 -9.80
CA GLN A 41 -6.30 -12.49 -8.47
C GLN A 41 -5.76 -13.71 -7.70
N ALA A 42 -5.53 -14.83 -8.38
CA ALA A 42 -4.90 -16.01 -7.77
C ALA A 42 -3.45 -15.74 -7.35
N ALA A 43 -2.66 -15.06 -8.19
CA ALA A 43 -1.29 -14.66 -7.87
C ALA A 43 -1.26 -13.70 -6.67
N TYR A 44 -2.14 -12.69 -6.66
CA TYR A 44 -2.27 -11.77 -5.52
C TYR A 44 -2.59 -12.52 -4.23
N ARG A 45 -3.56 -13.44 -4.26
CA ARG A 45 -3.91 -14.29 -3.09
C ARG A 45 -2.78 -15.22 -2.65
N ALA A 46 -1.88 -15.61 -3.56
CA ALA A 46 -0.70 -16.38 -3.19
C ALA A 46 0.34 -15.48 -2.50
N LEU A 47 0.54 -14.25 -3.01
CA LEU A 47 1.46 -13.27 -2.43
C LEU A 47 1.06 -12.81 -1.03
N THR A 48 -0.24 -12.67 -0.77
CA THR A 48 -0.74 -12.15 0.51
C THR A 48 -0.91 -13.21 1.59
N ARG A 49 -0.92 -14.50 1.22
CA ARG A 49 -1.10 -15.61 2.16
C ARG A 49 0.00 -15.72 3.23
N GLY A 50 1.16 -15.11 3.01
CA GLY A 50 2.26 -15.08 3.98
C GLY A 50 2.20 -13.94 5.00
N SER A 51 1.24 -13.01 4.90
CA SER A 51 1.20 -11.77 5.69
C SER A 51 0.14 -11.77 6.80
N THR A 52 -0.41 -12.92 7.18
CA THR A 52 -1.40 -13.03 8.26
C THR A 52 -0.78 -12.69 9.61
N SER A 53 -0.88 -11.42 10.02
CA SER A 53 -0.50 -10.93 11.34
C SER A 53 -1.66 -10.23 12.03
N ARG A 54 -1.94 -10.71 13.24
CA ARG A 54 -2.73 -10.17 14.36
C ARG A 54 -3.76 -9.08 14.03
N GLN A 55 -5.01 -9.51 13.86
CA GLN A 55 -6.16 -8.64 14.10
C GLN A 55 -6.21 -8.32 15.59
N SER A 56 -5.82 -7.09 15.97
CA SER A 56 -6.27 -6.50 17.23
C SER A 56 -7.77 -6.22 17.08
N GLU A 57 -8.57 -7.04 17.76
CA GLU A 57 -10.00 -6.85 17.96
C GLU A 57 -10.22 -5.65 18.90
N GLU A 58 -10.10 -4.43 18.39
CA GLU A 58 -10.67 -3.27 19.09
C GLU A 58 -12.17 -3.24 18.83
N GLY A 59 -12.94 -3.41 19.92
CA GLY A 59 -14.40 -3.49 19.97
C GLY A 59 -15.10 -2.23 19.49
N ALA A 60 -15.09 -1.99 18.19
CA ALA A 60 -15.96 -1.03 17.54
C ALA A 60 -17.38 -1.58 17.60
N SER A 61 -18.22 -0.95 18.43
CA SER A 61 -19.66 -1.15 18.47
C SER A 61 -20.22 -1.33 17.06
N HIS A 62 -20.91 -2.45 16.83
CA HIS A 62 -21.71 -2.74 15.65
C HIS A 62 -22.79 -1.66 15.49
N GLN A 63 -22.42 -0.49 15.00
CA GLN A 63 -23.34 0.31 14.22
C GLN A 63 -23.49 -0.44 12.91
N ASP A 64 -24.69 -0.97 12.68
CA ASP A 64 -25.09 -1.58 11.42
C ASP A 64 -24.88 -0.57 10.29
N LEU A 65 -23.69 -0.60 9.71
CA LEU A 65 -23.43 0.00 8.41
C LEU A 65 -24.10 -0.90 7.39
N ASP A 66 -25.43 -0.85 7.41
CA ASP A 66 -26.27 -1.55 6.47
C ASP A 66 -25.99 -0.92 5.11
N GLY A 67 -25.11 -1.58 4.34
CA GLY A 67 -24.75 -1.20 2.98
C GLY A 67 -25.84 -1.60 2.00
N ALA A 68 -27.12 -1.50 2.39
CA ALA A 68 -28.28 -1.86 1.60
C ALA A 68 -28.45 -0.96 0.38
N ASP A 69 -27.85 0.23 0.40
CA ASP A 69 -27.79 1.20 -0.70
C ASP A 69 -26.74 0.86 -1.76
N LEU A 70 -25.78 -0.01 -1.46
CA LEU A 70 -24.68 -0.37 -2.36
C LEU A 70 -24.98 -1.66 -3.12
N ASP A 71 -24.50 -1.75 -4.37
CA ASP A 71 -24.60 -2.99 -5.15
C ASP A 71 -23.88 -4.15 -4.44
N PRO A 72 -24.60 -5.20 -3.99
CA PRO A 72 -24.02 -6.31 -3.26
C PRO A 72 -22.99 -7.08 -4.10
N VAL A 73 -23.14 -7.09 -5.42
CA VAL A 73 -22.21 -7.77 -6.34
C VAL A 73 -20.88 -7.02 -6.39
N ALA A 74 -20.91 -5.69 -6.54
CA ALA A 74 -19.72 -4.86 -6.51
C ALA A 74 -18.97 -4.94 -5.17
N VAL A 75 -19.71 -4.89 -4.05
CA VAL A 75 -19.15 -5.06 -2.70
C VAL A 75 -18.45 -6.41 -2.56
N GLN A 76 -19.11 -7.51 -2.95
CA GLN A 76 -18.55 -8.85 -2.89
C GLN A 76 -17.28 -8.99 -3.75
N GLN A 77 -17.27 -8.36 -4.92
CA GLN A 77 -16.12 -8.41 -5.83
C GLN A 77 -14.92 -7.65 -5.26
N LEU A 78 -15.13 -6.44 -4.73
CA LEU A 78 -14.08 -5.70 -4.03
C LEU A 78 -13.58 -6.44 -2.79
N GLN A 79 -14.49 -7.07 -2.04
CA GLN A 79 -14.14 -7.93 -0.92
C GLN A 79 -13.22 -9.08 -1.35
N ALA A 80 -13.52 -9.72 -2.49
CA ALA A 80 -12.70 -10.81 -3.01
C ALA A 80 -11.32 -10.36 -3.53
N ILE A 81 -11.18 -9.11 -3.95
CA ILE A 81 -9.94 -8.51 -4.47
C ILE A 81 -9.07 -8.02 -3.32
N LEU A 82 -9.62 -7.17 -2.44
CA LEU A 82 -8.91 -6.58 -1.31
C LEU A 82 -8.79 -7.54 -0.11
N MET A 83 -9.55 -8.64 -0.12
CA MET A 83 -9.63 -9.61 0.99
C MET A 83 -10.03 -8.99 2.34
N GLY A 84 -10.72 -7.85 2.30
CA GLY A 84 -11.21 -7.17 3.49
C GLY A 84 -12.51 -7.76 4.04
N SER A 85 -12.94 -7.26 5.20
CA SER A 85 -14.29 -7.51 5.71
C SER A 85 -15.32 -6.74 4.88
N ARG A 86 -16.57 -7.22 4.79
CA ARG A 86 -17.66 -6.49 4.12
C ARG A 86 -17.81 -5.07 4.67
N GLY A 87 -17.73 -4.89 5.99
CA GLY A 87 -17.83 -3.59 6.64
C GLY A 87 -16.72 -2.62 6.23
N SER A 88 -15.46 -3.09 6.15
CA SER A 88 -14.34 -2.29 5.65
C SER A 88 -14.53 -1.86 4.20
N ILE A 89 -15.03 -2.76 3.34
CA ILE A 89 -15.30 -2.45 1.93
C ILE A 89 -16.42 -1.42 1.80
N VAL A 90 -17.51 -1.53 2.57
CA VAL A 90 -18.59 -0.54 2.57
C VAL A 90 -18.07 0.84 3.02
N LYS A 91 -17.27 0.90 4.09
CA LYS A 91 -16.62 2.14 4.55
C LYS A 91 -15.72 2.74 3.47
N LEU A 92 -14.92 1.89 2.81
CA LEU A 92 -14.04 2.29 1.71
C LEU A 92 -14.84 2.89 0.55
N ILE A 93 -15.89 2.22 0.07
CA ILE A 93 -16.74 2.69 -1.02
C ILE A 93 -17.39 4.04 -0.66
N ARG A 94 -17.92 4.17 0.56
CA ARG A 94 -18.55 5.43 1.01
C ARG A 94 -17.55 6.59 1.08
N ARG A 95 -16.33 6.34 1.54
CA ARG A 95 -15.27 7.37 1.59
C ARG A 95 -14.71 7.70 0.20
N CYS A 96 -14.57 6.70 -0.67
CA CYS A 96 -13.99 6.86 -2.00
C CYS A 96 -14.80 6.06 -3.04
N PRO A 97 -15.92 6.60 -3.56
CA PRO A 97 -16.76 5.91 -4.54
C PRO A 97 -16.04 5.58 -5.84
N ARG A 98 -15.00 6.35 -6.18
CA ARG A 98 -14.15 6.16 -7.37
C ARG A 98 -13.48 4.79 -7.42
N VAL A 99 -13.38 4.07 -6.30
CA VAL A 99 -12.90 2.68 -6.30
C VAL A 99 -13.79 1.75 -7.13
N LEU A 100 -15.08 2.07 -7.27
CA LEU A 100 -16.03 1.33 -8.11
C LEU A 100 -15.91 1.67 -9.59
N GLU A 101 -15.43 2.88 -9.90
CA GLU A 101 -15.24 3.36 -11.27
C GLU A 101 -13.97 2.76 -11.92
N MET A 102 -13.01 2.30 -11.10
CA MET A 102 -11.77 1.72 -11.60
C MET A 102 -11.99 0.34 -12.21
N GLU A 103 -11.40 0.10 -13.38
CA GLU A 103 -11.39 -1.23 -13.98
C GLU A 103 -10.72 -2.23 -13.03
N ARG A 104 -11.35 -3.37 -12.79
CA ARG A 104 -10.88 -4.39 -11.83
C ARG A 104 -9.47 -4.88 -12.14
N LYS A 105 -9.16 -5.02 -13.43
CA LYS A 105 -7.85 -5.43 -13.91
C LYS A 105 -6.78 -4.40 -13.50
N GLU A 106 -7.04 -3.12 -13.70
CA GLU A 106 -6.16 -2.04 -13.25
C GLU A 106 -6.00 -2.04 -11.73
N LEU A 107 -7.09 -2.20 -10.97
CA LEU A 107 -7.02 -2.30 -9.51
C LEU A 107 -6.12 -3.45 -9.06
N ILE A 108 -6.26 -4.64 -9.66
CA ILE A 108 -5.43 -5.80 -9.33
C ILE A 108 -3.96 -5.54 -9.70
N VAL A 109 -3.68 -4.94 -10.87
CA VAL A 109 -2.30 -4.58 -11.27
C VAL A 109 -1.67 -3.63 -10.25
N ARG A 110 -2.41 -2.64 -9.76
CA ARG A 110 -1.92 -1.72 -8.72
C ARG A 110 -1.65 -2.45 -7.41
N LEU A 111 -2.56 -3.33 -6.98
CA LEU A 111 -2.41 -4.09 -5.73
C LEU A 111 -1.20 -5.03 -5.79
N VAL A 112 -1.01 -5.74 -6.89
CA VAL A 112 0.16 -6.61 -7.09
C VAL A 112 1.43 -5.77 -7.13
N GLY A 113 1.45 -4.67 -7.90
CA GLY A 113 2.62 -3.78 -7.97
C GLY A 113 2.98 -3.20 -6.61
N ALA A 114 1.99 -2.73 -5.84
CA ALA A 114 2.20 -2.24 -4.49
C ALA A 114 2.69 -3.36 -3.55
N LYS A 115 2.22 -4.60 -3.71
CA LYS A 115 2.71 -5.73 -2.90
C LYS A 115 4.13 -6.12 -3.26
N THR A 116 4.55 -5.95 -4.51
CA THR A 116 5.97 -6.10 -4.89
C THR A 116 6.83 -5.02 -4.25
N LEU A 117 6.39 -3.75 -4.27
CA LEU A 117 7.11 -2.64 -3.63
C LEU A 117 7.21 -2.82 -2.12
N PHE A 118 6.13 -3.31 -1.50
CA PHE A 118 5.98 -3.39 -0.05
C PHE A 118 5.62 -4.81 0.40
N PRO A 119 6.55 -5.78 0.28
CA PRO A 119 6.25 -7.19 0.51
C PRO A 119 5.84 -7.48 1.97
N ALA A 120 6.35 -6.69 2.92
CA ALA A 120 6.02 -6.81 4.34
C ALA A 120 4.71 -6.09 4.73
N CYS A 121 4.15 -5.23 3.88
CA CYS A 121 2.98 -4.41 4.23
C CYS A 121 1.66 -5.10 3.86
N ASP A 122 0.60 -4.75 4.58
CA ASP A 122 -0.77 -5.05 4.18
C ASP A 122 -1.27 -3.98 3.22
N VAL A 123 -1.06 -4.22 1.93
CA VAL A 123 -1.47 -3.31 0.86
C VAL A 123 -2.98 -3.07 0.84
N ALA A 124 -3.80 -4.06 1.23
CA ALA A 124 -5.23 -3.87 1.26
C ALA A 124 -5.62 -2.84 2.33
N ARG A 125 -4.98 -2.93 3.51
CA ARG A 125 -5.13 -1.93 4.57
C ARG A 125 -4.61 -0.56 4.13
N MET A 126 -3.49 -0.50 3.41
CA MET A 126 -2.95 0.76 2.88
C MET A 126 -3.95 1.44 1.93
N VAL A 127 -4.55 0.67 1.01
CA VAL A 127 -5.60 1.17 0.09
C VAL A 127 -6.84 1.59 0.85
N GLU A 128 -7.22 0.85 1.89
CA GLU A 128 -8.31 1.26 2.77
C GLU A 128 -7.98 2.62 3.40
N LEU A 129 -6.79 2.85 3.94
CA LEU A 129 -6.46 4.09 4.63
C LEU A 129 -6.27 5.31 3.69
N ALA A 130 -5.71 5.10 2.50
CA ALA A 130 -5.39 6.17 1.53
C ALA A 130 -5.94 5.89 0.11
N PRO A 131 -7.26 5.70 -0.07
CA PRO A 131 -7.81 5.24 -1.34
C PRO A 131 -7.64 6.26 -2.47
N ASP A 132 -7.92 7.54 -2.22
CA ASP A 132 -7.82 8.57 -3.26
C ASP A 132 -6.40 8.71 -3.80
N ALA A 133 -5.40 8.73 -2.91
CA ALA A 133 -4.00 8.85 -3.28
C ALA A 133 -3.52 7.63 -4.09
N PHE A 134 -4.00 6.43 -3.74
CA PHE A 134 -3.70 5.19 -4.45
C PHE A 134 -4.34 5.12 -5.85
N LEU A 135 -5.57 5.63 -5.99
CA LEU A 135 -6.31 5.62 -7.27
C LEU A 135 -5.90 6.77 -8.20
N GLN A 136 -5.13 7.75 -7.72
CA GLN A 136 -4.75 8.93 -8.49
C GLN A 136 -3.69 8.64 -9.57
N GLY A 137 -3.97 9.09 -10.80
CA GLY A 137 -3.03 9.10 -11.91
C GLY A 137 -2.65 7.70 -12.44
N PRO A 138 -1.78 7.61 -13.45
CA PRO A 138 -1.33 6.33 -14.02
C PRO A 138 -0.44 5.54 -13.05
N TRP A 139 -0.66 4.21 -12.97
CA TRP A 139 0.08 3.35 -12.04
C TRP A 139 1.61 3.38 -12.20
N PRO A 140 2.22 3.34 -13.40
CA PRO A 140 3.69 3.29 -13.51
C PRO A 140 4.39 4.51 -12.89
N ALA A 141 3.87 5.72 -13.15
CA ALA A 141 4.40 6.93 -12.55
C ALA A 141 4.19 6.94 -11.03
N LYS A 142 3.03 6.45 -10.57
CA LYS A 142 2.74 6.32 -9.14
C LYS A 142 3.67 5.31 -8.45
N ALA A 143 3.89 4.14 -9.05
CA ALA A 143 4.79 3.11 -8.52
C ALA A 143 6.24 3.62 -8.41
N GLN A 144 6.70 4.40 -9.39
CA GLN A 144 8.00 5.06 -9.32
C GLN A 144 8.07 6.05 -8.16
N GLN A 145 7.07 6.94 -8.01
CA GLN A 145 7.00 7.87 -6.89
C GLN A 145 7.04 7.14 -5.54
N LEU A 146 6.26 6.07 -5.39
CA LEU A 146 6.21 5.26 -4.15
C LEU A 146 7.57 4.61 -3.86
N GLN A 147 8.26 4.12 -4.90
CA GLN A 147 9.60 3.56 -4.76
C GLN A 147 10.60 4.63 -4.32
N GLU A 148 10.61 5.81 -4.94
CA GLU A 148 11.50 6.91 -4.59
C GLU A 148 11.26 7.39 -3.15
N ALA A 149 10.00 7.57 -2.75
CA ALA A 149 9.62 8.00 -1.40
C ALA A 149 10.07 6.97 -0.34
N SER A 150 9.80 5.69 -0.58
CA SER A 150 10.21 4.62 0.33
C SER A 150 11.72 4.46 0.43
N THR A 151 12.46 4.62 -0.67
CA THR A 151 13.92 4.60 -0.66
C THR A 151 14.48 5.79 0.12
N LEU A 152 13.93 6.99 -0.03
CA LEU A 152 14.31 8.15 0.75
C LEU A 152 14.10 7.91 2.26
N LEU A 153 12.91 7.42 2.64
CA LEU A 153 12.59 7.11 4.04
C LEU A 153 13.51 6.02 4.61
N GLN A 154 13.85 4.99 3.82
CA GLN A 154 14.81 3.95 4.21
C GLN A 154 16.22 4.49 4.48
N GLN A 155 16.67 5.43 3.65
CA GLN A 155 17.99 6.02 3.79
C GLN A 155 18.08 6.95 5.00
N GLN A 156 17.02 7.72 5.26
CA GLN A 156 17.01 8.78 6.28
C GLN A 156 16.53 8.29 7.65
N LEU A 157 15.70 7.25 7.72
CA LEU A 157 15.15 6.72 8.97
C LEU A 157 15.67 5.31 9.28
N GLN A 158 16.99 5.15 9.20
CA GLN A 158 17.64 3.86 9.45
C GLN A 158 17.33 3.37 10.87
N GLY A 159 16.80 2.15 10.97
CA GLY A 159 16.40 1.54 12.25
C GLY A 159 14.92 1.66 12.58
N ALA A 160 14.15 2.56 11.93
CA ALA A 160 12.71 2.62 12.11
C ALA A 160 12.00 1.41 11.47
N ASP A 161 10.87 0.98 12.06
CA ASP A 161 9.98 0.00 11.43
C ASP A 161 9.09 0.69 10.36
N LEU A 162 9.66 0.84 9.18
CA LEU A 162 8.97 1.48 8.06
C LEU A 162 7.77 0.67 7.56
N SER A 163 7.79 -0.66 7.74
CA SER A 163 6.69 -1.51 7.29
C SER A 163 5.44 -1.29 8.14
N ALA A 164 5.60 -1.15 9.46
CA ALA A 164 4.54 -0.72 10.35
C ALA A 164 4.12 0.72 10.04
N MET A 165 5.08 1.63 9.82
CA MET A 165 4.79 3.04 9.49
C MET A 165 3.91 3.17 8.24
N PHE A 166 4.24 2.44 7.16
CA PHE A 166 3.45 2.47 5.91
C PHE A 166 2.08 1.80 6.07
N SER A 167 1.96 0.83 6.97
CA SER A 167 0.70 0.15 7.25
C SER A 167 -0.24 1.01 8.12
N GLU A 168 0.31 1.82 9.02
CA GLU A 168 -0.42 2.73 9.92
C GLU A 168 -0.77 4.08 9.27
N ASP A 169 0.16 4.68 8.52
CA ASP A 169 -0.03 5.95 7.80
C ASP A 169 0.53 5.87 6.37
N PRO A 170 -0.16 5.19 5.44
CA PRO A 170 0.30 5.07 4.05
C PRO A 170 0.37 6.42 3.32
N MET A 171 -0.28 7.47 3.82
CA MET A 171 -0.24 8.80 3.19
C MET A 171 1.18 9.36 3.09
N ILE A 172 2.09 8.96 3.99
CA ILE A 172 3.51 9.36 3.93
C ILE A 172 4.17 9.03 2.59
N LEU A 173 3.79 7.91 1.96
CA LEU A 173 4.35 7.48 0.68
C LEU A 173 3.85 8.31 -0.49
N PHE A 174 2.74 9.03 -0.32
CA PHE A 174 2.12 9.86 -1.35
C PHE A 174 2.48 11.33 -1.24
N GLU A 175 3.22 11.72 -0.20
CA GLU A 175 3.75 13.07 -0.06
C GLU A 175 4.69 13.41 -1.23
N PRO A 176 4.74 14.68 -1.67
CA PRO A 176 5.75 15.13 -2.62
C PRO A 176 7.16 14.89 -2.04
N LEU A 177 8.08 14.41 -2.88
CA LEU A 177 9.46 14.12 -2.44
C LEU A 177 10.15 15.33 -1.80
N ASP A 178 9.97 16.53 -2.37
CA ASP A 178 10.53 17.76 -1.80
C ASP A 178 9.99 18.05 -0.39
N SER A 179 8.71 17.74 -0.15
CA SER A 179 8.09 17.90 1.18
C SER A 179 8.65 16.90 2.17
N LEU A 180 8.84 15.64 1.76
CA LEU A 180 9.47 14.60 2.59
C LEU A 180 10.91 14.96 2.95
N THR A 181 11.71 15.39 1.98
CA THR A 181 13.10 15.79 2.20
C THR A 181 13.18 16.92 3.24
N VAL A 182 12.38 17.98 3.08
CA VAL A 182 12.32 19.09 4.05
C VAL A 182 11.89 18.62 5.44
N GLY A 183 10.90 17.73 5.51
CA GLY A 183 10.42 17.17 6.78
C GLY A 183 11.49 16.34 7.49
N LEU A 184 12.24 15.54 6.75
CA LEU A 184 13.33 14.71 7.26
C LEU A 184 14.52 15.55 7.71
N ASP A 185 14.93 16.56 6.92
CA ASP A 185 16.02 17.45 7.27
C ASP A 185 15.72 18.19 8.59
N ARG A 186 14.52 18.77 8.71
CA ARG A 186 14.07 19.45 9.93
C ARG A 186 13.95 18.52 11.12
N LEU A 187 13.56 17.25 10.91
CA LEU A 187 13.53 16.26 11.97
C LEU A 187 14.95 16.03 12.54
N HIS A 188 15.96 15.95 11.68
CA HIS A 188 17.36 15.81 12.12
C HIS A 188 17.91 17.08 12.78
N GLU A 189 17.52 18.27 12.29
CA GLU A 189 17.90 19.56 12.90
C GLU A 189 17.35 19.71 14.32
N LEU A 190 16.07 19.36 14.53
CA LEU A 190 15.40 19.48 15.82
C LEU A 190 15.84 18.39 16.82
N TRP A 191 16.24 17.22 16.31
CA TRP A 191 16.71 16.10 17.13
C TRP A 191 18.06 15.56 16.64
N PRO A 192 19.18 16.30 16.87
CA PRO A 192 20.51 15.88 16.42
C PRO A 192 21.01 14.57 17.06
N GLY A 193 20.33 14.08 18.11
CA GLY A 193 20.59 12.79 18.77
C GLY A 193 19.73 11.63 18.24
N LEU A 194 19.07 11.75 17.09
CA LEU A 194 18.33 10.66 16.46
C LEU A 194 19.28 9.54 16.02
N THR A 195 19.43 8.55 16.89
CA THR A 195 20.15 7.31 16.57
C THR A 195 19.21 6.27 15.96
N PRO A 196 19.73 5.28 15.21
CA PRO A 196 18.92 4.16 14.73
C PRO A 196 18.16 3.43 15.83
N GLN A 197 18.72 3.35 17.04
CA GLN A 197 18.05 2.73 18.18
C GLN A 197 16.86 3.56 18.69
N THR A 198 17.00 4.89 18.69
CA THR A 198 15.89 5.80 19.04
C THR A 198 14.75 5.68 18.03
N LEU A 199 15.08 5.59 16.74
CA LEU A 199 14.11 5.38 15.67
C LEU A 199 13.41 4.01 15.79
N ALA A 200 14.16 2.94 16.11
CA ALA A 200 13.60 1.60 16.34
C ALA A 200 12.60 1.56 17.51
N ASN A 201 12.82 2.41 18.52
CA ASN A 201 11.95 2.51 19.70
C ASN A 201 10.80 3.53 19.53
N SER A 202 10.75 4.25 18.40
CA SER A 202 9.73 5.26 18.15
C SER A 202 8.44 4.62 17.64
N SER A 203 7.29 5.22 17.98
CA SER A 203 6.00 4.83 17.40
C SER A 203 6.01 5.12 15.89
N PRO A 204 5.72 4.11 15.02
CA PRO A 204 5.73 4.30 13.57
C PRO A 204 4.78 5.39 13.10
N LEU A 205 3.53 5.40 13.57
CA LEU A 205 2.58 6.47 13.29
C LEU A 205 3.12 7.85 13.69
N HIS A 206 3.56 8.03 14.94
CA HIS A 206 4.05 9.35 15.39
C HIS A 206 5.25 9.85 14.59
N LEU A 207 6.14 8.94 14.19
CA LEU A 207 7.28 9.29 13.35
C LEU A 207 6.81 9.78 11.97
N SER A 208 5.85 9.09 11.34
CA SER A 208 5.23 9.53 10.08
C SER A 208 4.62 10.93 10.21
N LEU A 209 3.85 11.15 11.29
CA LEU A 209 3.18 12.44 11.51
C LEU A 209 4.19 13.56 11.74
N ALA A 210 5.28 13.29 12.47
CA ALA A 210 6.34 14.27 12.70
C ALA A 210 6.99 14.68 11.37
N VAL A 211 7.35 13.72 10.51
CA VAL A 211 7.93 14.02 9.19
C VAL A 211 6.96 14.87 8.35
N LYS A 212 5.68 14.50 8.29
CA LYS A 212 4.66 15.27 7.54
C LYS A 212 4.48 16.67 8.08
N ALA A 213 4.38 16.82 9.41
CA ALA A 213 4.19 18.11 10.05
C ALA A 213 5.35 19.07 9.84
N LEU A 214 6.58 18.53 9.74
CA LEU A 214 7.78 19.31 9.47
C LEU A 214 7.99 19.60 7.97
N GLY A 215 7.27 18.90 7.08
CA GLY A 215 7.30 19.10 5.65
C GLY A 215 6.71 20.43 5.17
N LEU A 216 6.64 20.61 3.85
CA LEU A 216 6.17 21.86 3.22
C LEU A 216 4.67 22.11 3.43
N GLN A 217 3.89 21.05 3.60
CA GLN A 217 2.44 21.15 3.76
C GLN A 217 2.00 21.49 5.19
N GLY A 218 2.94 21.42 6.15
CA GLY A 218 2.65 21.60 7.57
C GLY A 218 1.89 20.41 8.17
N PRO A 219 1.36 20.54 9.40
CA PRO A 219 0.62 19.46 10.03
C PRO A 219 -0.63 19.10 9.21
N PRO A 220 -0.93 17.80 9.03
CA PRO A 220 -2.12 17.37 8.32
C PRO A 220 -3.39 17.92 9.00
N LYS A 221 -4.31 18.43 8.18
CA LYS A 221 -5.54 19.07 8.65
C LYS A 221 -6.57 17.98 8.99
N GLY A 222 -6.98 17.90 10.25
CA GLY A 222 -8.12 17.08 10.67
C GLY A 222 -7.80 15.73 11.31
N PHE A 223 -6.78 15.66 12.17
CA PHE A 223 -6.71 14.63 13.21
C PHE A 223 -7.78 14.85 14.28
#